data_AF-A0A7V5D9A1-F1
#
_entry.id   AF-A0A7V5D9A1-F1
#
_cell.length_a   1.000
_cell.length_b   1.000
_cell.length_c   1.000
_cell.angle_alpha   90.00
_cell.angle_beta   90.00
_cell.angle_gamma   90.00
#
_symmetry.space_group_name_H-M   'P 1'
#
loop_
_entity.id
_entity.type
_entity.pdbx_description
1 polymer ?
#
loop_
_entity_poly.entity_id
_entity_poly.type
_entity_poly.pdbx_seq_one_letter_code
_entity_poly.pdbx_strand_id
1 'polypeptide(L)'
;MNKKEKILNLFFVLLFSLLIVLTYIFFHTENLRIGYEIENLRKEKERLKEEIEILKVERAMLRNLKRVEKIARDLGMKEIGKNQIVILNFSEGGKIELAKGSNLLTKKEEER
;
A
#
# COMPACT_ATOMS: atom_id res chain seq x y z
N MET A 1 -42.99 -38.57 -45.18
CA MET A 1 -41.66 -37.96 -44.98
C MET A 1 -40.62 -38.76 -45.75
N ASN A 2 -40.05 -38.17 -46.80
CA ASN A 2 -39.17 -38.88 -47.73
C ASN A 2 -37.89 -39.37 -47.03
N LYS A 3 -37.37 -40.54 -47.42
CA LYS A 3 -36.17 -41.14 -46.81
C LYS A 3 -34.96 -40.16 -46.83
N LYS A 4 -34.89 -39.32 -47.85
CA LYS A 4 -33.88 -38.25 -48.02
C LYS A 4 -33.99 -37.16 -46.94
N GLU A 5 -35.21 -36.74 -46.58
CA GLU A 5 -35.47 -35.72 -45.55
C GLU A 5 -35.01 -36.20 -44.17
N LYS A 6 -35.24 -37.49 -43.85
CA LYS A 6 -34.78 -38.09 -42.59
C LYS A 6 -33.26 -38.13 -42.51
N ILE A 7 -32.58 -38.48 -43.60
CA ILE A 7 -31.11 -38.51 -43.66
C ILE A 7 -30.54 -37.09 -43.51
N LEU A 8 -31.16 -36.11 -44.17
CA LEU A 8 -30.75 -34.71 -44.08
C LEU A 8 -30.93 -34.15 -42.65
N ASN A 9 -32.07 -34.43 -42.02
CA ASN A 9 -32.32 -34.02 -40.64
C ASN A 9 -31.37 -34.71 -39.65
N LEU A 10 -31.08 -36.00 -39.84
CA LEU A 10 -30.11 -36.72 -39.00
C LEU A 10 -28.71 -36.13 -39.14
N PHE A 11 -28.31 -35.77 -40.36
CA PHE A 11 -27.04 -35.10 -40.62
C PHE A 11 -26.95 -33.73 -39.92
N PHE A 12 -28.02 -32.93 -40.00
CA PHE A 12 -28.09 -31.65 -39.30
C PHE A 12 -27.99 -31.79 -37.78
N VAL A 13 -28.67 -32.77 -37.19
CA VAL A 13 -28.59 -33.04 -35.75
C VAL A 13 -27.17 -33.46 -35.35
N LEU A 14 -26.53 -34.32 -36.14
CA LEU A 14 -25.15 -34.74 -35.91
C LEU A 14 -24.17 -33.56 -36.00
N LEU A 15 -24.33 -32.72 -37.03
CA LEU A 15 -23.50 -31.53 -37.24
C LEU A 15 -23.67 -30.52 -36.10
N PHE A 16 -24.91 -30.30 -35.66
CA PHE A 16 -25.21 -29.38 -34.56
C PHE A 16 -24.64 -29.89 -33.23
N SER A 17 -24.75 -31.20 -32.97
CA SER A 17 -24.13 -31.83 -31.79
C SER A 17 -22.62 -31.67 -31.79
N LEU A 18 -21.95 -31.86 -32.93
CA LEU A 18 -20.51 -31.66 -33.05
C LEU A 18 -20.11 -30.20 -32.78
N LEU A 19 -20.90 -29.26 -33.28
CA LEU A 19 -20.64 -27.83 -33.10
C LEU A 19 -20.71 -27.42 -31.62
N ILE A 20 -21.70 -27.94 -30.88
CA ILE A 20 -21.85 -27.69 -29.43
C ILE A 20 -20.61 -28.17 -28.67
N VAL A 21 -20.11 -29.37 -28.98
CA VAL A 21 -18.92 -29.93 -28.32
C VAL A 21 -17.68 -29.08 -28.61
N LEU A 22 -17.50 -28.64 -29.86
CA LEU A 22 -16.40 -27.75 -30.24
C LEU A 22 -16.49 -26.40 -29.50
N THR A 23 -17.67 -25.79 -29.46
CA THR A 23 -17.88 -24.53 -28.74
C THR A 23 -17.63 -24.69 -27.24
N TYR A 24 -18.02 -25.82 -26.64
CA TYR A 24 -17.76 -26.10 -25.24
C TYR A 24 -16.26 -26.18 -24.93
N ILE A 25 -15.50 -26.90 -25.75
CA ILE A 25 -14.04 -27.03 -25.60
C ILE A 25 -13.36 -25.67 -25.78
N PHE A 26 -13.80 -24.90 -26.78
CA PHE A 26 -13.27 -23.57 -27.04
C PHE A 26 -13.52 -22.63 -25.86
N PHE A 27 -14.76 -22.59 -25.34
CA PHE A 27 -15.12 -21.79 -24.17
C PHE A 27 -14.37 -22.22 -22.90
N HIS A 28 -14.15 -23.53 -22.73
CA HIS A 28 -13.34 -24.05 -21.63
C HIS A 28 -11.88 -23.59 -21.72
N THR A 29 -11.33 -23.51 -22.93
CA THR A 29 -9.94 -23.10 -23.15
C THR A 29 -9.75 -21.59 -22.93
N GLU A 30 -10.73 -20.77 -23.30
CA GLU A 30 -10.70 -19.31 -23.05
C GLU A 30 -10.66 -18.99 -21.54
N ASN A 31 -11.38 -19.78 -20.73
CA ASN A 31 -11.41 -19.63 -19.28
C ASN A 31 -10.05 -19.92 -18.62
N LEU A 32 -9.17 -20.71 -19.26
CA LEU A 32 -7.83 -20.98 -18.73
C LEU A 32 -6.94 -19.73 -18.79
N ARG A 33 -7.00 -18.97 -19.89
CA ARG A 33 -6.18 -17.75 -20.03
C ARG A 33 -6.54 -16.69 -18.99
N ILE A 34 -7.84 -16.51 -18.75
CA ILE A 34 -8.36 -15.60 -17.73
C ILE A 34 -7.97 -16.09 -16.32
N GLY A 35 -8.01 -17.40 -16.08
CA GLY A 35 -7.58 -17.98 -14.81
C GLY A 35 -6.10 -17.73 -14.49
N TYR A 36 -5.21 -17.84 -15.48
CA TYR A 36 -3.78 -17.56 -15.30
C TYR A 36 -3.50 -16.07 -15.03
N GLU A 37 -4.21 -15.19 -15.72
CA GLU A 37 -4.06 -13.74 -15.52
C GLU A 37 -4.54 -13.32 -14.12
N ILE A 38 -5.66 -13.89 -13.67
CA ILE A 38 -6.15 -13.72 -12.29
C ILE A 38 -5.14 -14.23 -11.27
N GLU A 39 -4.57 -15.40 -11.49
CA GLU A 39 -3.60 -15.99 -10.55
C GLU A 39 -2.30 -15.19 -10.50
N ASN A 40 -1.81 -14.68 -11.63
CA ASN A 40 -0.65 -13.81 -11.69
C ASN A 40 -0.90 -12.48 -10.96
N LEU A 41 -2.04 -11.84 -11.22
CA LEU A 41 -2.44 -10.60 -10.54
C LEU A 41 -2.63 -10.82 -9.03
N ARG A 42 -3.13 -11.99 -8.63
CA ARG A 42 -3.29 -12.37 -7.22
C ARG A 42 -1.94 -12.49 -6.52
N LYS A 43 -0.99 -13.18 -7.13
CA LYS A 43 0.38 -13.32 -6.61
C LYS A 43 1.08 -11.97 -6.50
N GLU A 44 0.93 -11.10 -7.49
CA GLU A 44 1.52 -9.76 -7.45
C GLU A 44 0.92 -8.91 -6.33
N LYS A 45 -0.40 -8.97 -6.14
CA LYS A 45 -1.07 -8.31 -5.03
C LYS A 45 -0.57 -8.81 -3.67
N GLU A 46 -0.38 -10.11 -3.51
CA GLU A 46 0.15 -10.68 -2.26
C GLU A 46 1.60 -10.24 -2.00
N ARG A 47 2.47 -10.28 -3.02
CA ARG A 47 3.84 -9.77 -2.94
C ARG A 47 3.89 -8.31 -2.49
N LEU A 48 3.09 -7.45 -3.15
CA LEU A 48 3.03 -6.02 -2.81
C LEU A 48 2.51 -5.78 -1.40
N LYS A 49 1.56 -6.61 -0.93
CA LYS A 49 1.03 -6.50 0.43
C LYS A 49 2.09 -6.86 1.48
N GLU A 50 2.87 -7.92 1.24
CA GLU A 50 3.99 -8.27 2.11
C GLU A 50 5.04 -7.18 2.14
N GLU A 51 5.40 -6.60 0.99
CA GLU A 51 6.36 -5.52 0.89
C GLU A 51 5.92 -4.27 1.66
N ILE A 52 4.63 -3.91 1.59
CA ILE A 52 4.06 -2.82 2.38
C ILE A 52 4.22 -3.07 3.89
N GLU A 53 3.95 -4.29 4.36
CA GLU A 53 4.09 -4.62 5.78
C GLU A 53 5.54 -4.55 6.24
N ILE A 54 6.49 -5.04 5.43
CA ILE A 54 7.93 -4.90 5.71
C ILE A 54 8.31 -3.42 5.81
N LEU A 55 7.93 -2.61 4.82
CA LEU A 55 8.26 -1.18 4.79
C LEU A 55 7.62 -0.40 5.95
N LYS A 56 6.43 -0.80 6.41
CA LYS A 56 5.82 -0.21 7.63
C LYS A 56 6.65 -0.51 8.86
N VAL A 57 7.13 -1.75 9.01
CA VAL A 57 7.99 -2.15 10.13
C VAL A 57 9.32 -1.40 10.07
N GLU A 58 9.96 -1.33 8.91
CA GLU A 58 11.20 -0.56 8.72
C GLU A 58 11.00 0.92 9.03
N ARG A 59 9.91 1.52 8.55
CA ARG A 59 9.57 2.91 8.87
C ARG A 59 9.37 3.11 10.37
N ALA A 60 8.69 2.18 11.05
CA ALA A 60 8.50 2.25 12.50
C ALA A 60 9.84 2.12 13.25
N MET A 61 10.74 1.25 12.77
CA MET A 61 12.08 1.08 13.33
C MET A 61 12.97 2.31 13.12
N LEU A 62 12.91 2.93 11.93
CA LEU A 62 13.65 4.15 11.61
C LEU A 62 13.12 5.36 12.39
N ARG A 63 11.80 5.44 12.58
CA ARG A 63 11.15 6.49 13.39
C ARG A 63 11.23 6.23 14.89
N ASN A 64 11.75 5.09 15.32
CA ASN A 64 11.88 4.78 16.74
C ASN A 64 12.88 5.75 17.37
N LEU A 65 12.35 6.73 18.11
CA LEU A 65 13.10 7.78 18.78
C LEU A 65 14.23 7.21 19.66
N LYS A 66 14.01 6.07 20.32
CA LYS A 66 15.04 5.41 21.15
C LYS A 66 16.26 4.98 20.34
N ARG A 67 16.06 4.53 19.09
CA ARG A 67 17.15 4.14 18.19
C ARG A 67 17.89 5.38 17.69
N VAL A 68 17.16 6.43 17.32
CA VAL A 68 17.74 7.72 16.90
C VAL A 68 18.56 8.33 18.04
N GLU A 69 18.02 8.39 19.25
CA GLU A 69 18.74 8.88 20.43
C GLU A 69 19.97 8.04 20.77
N LYS A 70 19.88 6.71 20.64
CA LYS A 70 21.04 5.84 20.86
C LYS A 70 22.16 6.17 19.86
N ILE A 71 21.83 6.25 18.57
CA ILE A 71 22.81 6.60 17.52
C ILE A 71 23.36 8.01 17.76
N ALA A 72 22.52 8.97 18.16
CA ALA A 72 22.97 10.33 18.48
C ALA A 72 23.96 10.35 19.66
N ARG A 73 23.67 9.60 20.73
CA ARG A 73 24.58 9.45 21.88
C ARG A 73 25.89 8.76 21.48
N ASP A 74 25.82 7.72 20.66
CA ASP A 74 27.01 7.01 20.14
C ASP A 74 27.89 7.92 19.25
N LEU A 75 27.27 8.88 18.54
CA LEU A 75 27.96 9.92 17.77
C LEU A 75 28.46 11.10 18.63
N GLY A 76 28.32 11.03 19.95
CA GLY A 76 28.75 12.08 20.88
C GLY A 76 27.84 13.31 20.89
N MET A 77 26.66 13.24 20.26
CA MET A 77 25.67 14.31 20.33
C MET A 77 25.07 14.35 21.75
N LYS A 78 24.96 15.55 22.30
CA LYS A 78 24.35 15.79 23.62
C LYS A 78 22.94 16.36 23.45
N GLU A 79 22.06 16.02 24.39
CA GLU A 79 20.77 16.68 24.49
C GLU A 79 20.96 18.18 24.71
N ILE A 80 20.16 18.97 23.99
CA ILE A 80 20.15 20.42 24.09
C ILE A 80 19.72 20.81 25.50
N GLY A 81 20.53 21.64 26.18
CA GLY A 81 20.14 22.20 27.47
C GLY A 81 18.99 23.20 27.31
N LYS A 82 18.09 23.31 28.29
CA LYS A 82 16.93 24.25 28.25
C LYS A 82 17.32 25.70 27.91
N ASN A 83 18.55 26.10 28.21
CA ASN A 83 19.09 27.44 27.93
C ASN A 83 19.64 27.65 26.51
N GLN A 84 19.64 26.62 25.66
CA GLN A 84 20.18 26.67 24.29
C GLN A 84 19.09 26.77 23.21
N ILE A 85 17.82 26.87 23.60
CA ILE A 85 16.68 26.99 22.69
C ILE A 85 16.35 28.48 22.51
N VAL A 86 16.54 29.00 21.29
CA VAL A 86 16.14 30.36 20.90
C VAL A 86 14.96 30.24 19.93
N ILE A 87 13.79 30.73 20.35
CA ILE A 87 12.59 30.79 19.51
C ILE A 87 12.56 32.19 18.89
N LEU A 88 12.80 32.27 17.58
CA LEU A 88 12.71 33.53 16.83
C LEU A 88 11.24 33.77 16.44
N ASN A 89 10.59 34.70 17.12
CA ASN A 89 9.30 35.23 16.67
C ASN A 89 9.58 36.35 15.67
N PHE A 90 9.38 36.08 14.40
CA PHE A 90 9.44 37.10 13.35
C PHE A 90 8.13 37.89 13.39
N SER A 91 8.11 38.95 14.20
CA SER A 91 7.16 40.04 14.08
C SER A 91 7.71 41.04 13.06
N GLU A 92 6.89 41.42 12.08
CA GLU A 92 7.20 42.43 11.07
C GLU A 92 7.53 43.78 11.73
N GLY A 93 8.80 43.99 12.06
CA GLY A 93 9.20 45.21 12.76
C GLY A 93 10.54 45.13 13.50
N GLY A 94 11.58 44.61 12.86
CA GLY A 94 12.97 45.04 13.08
C GLY A 94 13.54 45.12 14.51
N LYS A 95 13.03 44.39 15.50
CA LYS A 95 13.67 44.25 16.83
C LYS A 95 13.57 42.82 17.34
N ILE A 96 14.71 42.15 17.41
CA ILE A 96 14.84 40.81 18.00
C ILE A 96 15.00 41.00 19.51
N GLU A 97 13.92 40.88 20.28
CA GLU A 97 14.00 40.79 21.73
C GLU A 97 14.28 39.34 22.14
N LEU A 98 15.47 39.11 22.71
CA LEU A 98 15.91 37.83 23.26
C LEU A 98 15.14 37.52 24.56
N ALA A 99 13.94 36.95 24.44
CA ALA A 99 13.22 36.42 25.59
C ALA A 99 13.92 35.16 26.13
N LYS A 100 14.63 35.29 27.26
CA LYS A 100 15.21 34.16 28.00
C LYS A 100 14.10 33.17 28.38
N GLY A 101 14.19 31.96 27.84
CA GLY A 101 13.20 30.88 27.94
C GLY A 101 13.07 30.19 29.30
N SER A 102 13.08 30.92 30.42
CA SER A 102 12.90 30.34 31.76
C SER A 102 11.49 30.50 32.35
N ASN A 103 10.63 31.36 31.80
CA ASN A 103 9.32 31.69 32.41
C ASN A 103 8.07 31.17 31.65
N LEU A 104 8.23 30.38 30.58
CA LEU A 104 7.10 29.90 29.78
C LEU A 104 6.55 28.53 30.19
N LEU A 105 7.22 27.81 31.10
CA LEU A 105 6.78 26.48 31.56
C LEU A 105 5.97 26.52 32.86
N THR A 106 5.99 27.61 33.62
CA THR A 106 5.24 27.74 34.88
C THR A 106 3.81 28.23 34.72
N LYS A 107 3.46 28.89 33.60
CA LYS A 107 2.13 29.50 33.44
C LYS A 107 1.02 28.53 33.00
N LYS A 108 1.35 27.27 32.71
CA LYS A 108 0.36 26.27 32.24
C LYS A 108 -0.11 25.29 33.32
N GLU A 109 0.46 25.34 34.53
CA GLU A 109 0.04 24.48 35.65
C GLU A 109 -0.96 25.15 36.61
N GLU A 110 -1.19 26.46 36.53
CA GLU A 110 -2.16 27.18 37.40
C GLU A 110 -3.61 27.25 36.86
N GLU A 111 -3.92 26.66 35.70
CA GLU A 111 -5.28 26.62 35.13
C GLU A 111 -5.97 25.23 35.26
N ARG A 112 -5.76 24.52 36.38
CA ARG A 112 -6.62 23.38 36.77
C ARG A 112 -7.09 23.49 38.21
#